data_AF-A0A1K1ZSV1-F1
#
_entry.id   AF-A0A1K1ZSV1-F1
#
_cell.length_a   1.000
_cell.length_b   1.000
_cell.length_c   1.000
_cell.angle_alpha   90.00
_cell.angle_beta   90.00
_cell.angle_gamma   90.00
#
_symmetry.space_group_name_H-M   'P 1'
#
loop_
_entity.id
_entity.type
_entity.pdbx_description
1 polymer ?
#
loop_
_entity_poly.entity_id
_entity_poly.type
_entity_poly.pdbx_seq_one_letter_code
_entity_poly.pdbx_strand_id
1 'polypeptide(L)'
;MVTYPAFLGYNLPTQFFRLMLIHDRHLRFKASWLIRVGLKTRLEVVRVKQKNQVSRILAMAAVLGFGLLVALQVQARTGTPEQIAERLKPSGELCLQGMDCGGVAAAPVAAGPKSGDQVYNSVCMACHNTGAAGAPKKGDVAAWASRLAQGMDSMYANSIKGIRGMPARGGNPNLSDAEVKAAVDYLVEASR
;
A
#
# COMPACT_ATOMS: atom_id res chain seq x y z
N MET A 1 -49.40 -1.99 97.18
CA MET A 1 -48.08 -1.31 97.17
C MET A 1 -47.15 -2.10 96.26
N VAL A 2 -46.43 -1.35 95.42
CA VAL A 2 -45.55 -1.70 94.31
C VAL A 2 -44.89 -3.09 94.34
N THR A 3 -45.16 -3.90 93.31
CA THR A 3 -44.37 -5.12 92.99
C THR A 3 -43.58 -4.88 91.70
N TYR A 4 -42.25 -4.83 91.80
CA TYR A 4 -41.31 -4.84 90.67
C TYR A 4 -41.03 -6.29 90.23
N PRO A 5 -41.02 -6.63 88.92
CA PRO A 5 -40.47 -7.90 88.47
C PRO A 5 -38.95 -7.81 88.32
N ALA A 6 -38.33 -8.91 88.70
CA ALA A 6 -36.90 -9.13 88.84
C ALA A 6 -36.14 -9.10 87.52
N PHE A 7 -34.89 -8.62 87.60
CA PHE A 7 -33.86 -8.73 86.57
C PHE A 7 -33.61 -10.20 86.21
N LEU A 8 -33.82 -10.56 84.94
CA LEU A 8 -33.38 -11.83 84.37
C LEU A 8 -31.85 -11.82 84.21
N GLY A 9 -31.21 -12.83 84.80
CA GLY A 9 -29.77 -13.05 84.79
C GLY A 9 -29.25 -13.45 83.41
N TYR A 10 -28.28 -12.68 82.93
CA TYR A 10 -27.49 -12.99 81.74
C TYR A 10 -26.46 -14.08 82.09
N ASN A 11 -26.54 -15.23 81.42
CA ASN A 11 -25.63 -16.36 81.58
C ASN A 11 -24.43 -16.19 80.63
N LEU A 12 -23.30 -15.66 81.13
CA LEU A 12 -22.10 -15.31 80.37
C LEU A 12 -21.32 -16.47 79.67
N PRO A 13 -21.25 -17.73 80.16
CA PRO A 13 -20.27 -18.70 79.65
C PRO A 13 -20.60 -19.26 78.25
N THR A 14 -21.86 -19.31 77.83
CA THR A 14 -22.25 -19.81 76.50
C THR A 14 -22.02 -18.79 75.39
N GLN A 15 -21.97 -17.49 75.72
CA GLN A 15 -21.68 -16.42 74.76
C GLN A 15 -20.19 -16.39 74.36
N PHE A 16 -19.29 -16.76 75.29
CA PHE A 16 -17.85 -16.79 75.03
C PHE A 16 -17.44 -17.86 74.00
N PHE A 17 -17.97 -19.08 74.11
CA PHE A 17 -17.67 -20.16 73.14
C PHE A 17 -18.19 -19.85 71.74
N ARG A 18 -19.35 -19.19 71.63
CA ARG A 18 -19.92 -18.78 70.34
C ARG A 18 -19.06 -17.70 69.67
N LEU A 19 -18.51 -16.75 70.45
CA LEU A 19 -17.59 -15.74 69.91
C LEU A 19 -16.28 -16.36 69.40
N MET A 20 -15.72 -17.35 70.11
CA MET A 20 -14.45 -17.97 69.75
C MET A 20 -14.52 -18.73 68.41
N LEU A 21 -15.62 -19.45 68.15
CA LEU A 21 -15.86 -20.14 66.89
C LEU A 21 -16.10 -19.19 65.71
N ILE A 22 -16.73 -18.03 65.96
CA ILE A 22 -16.91 -16.99 64.95
C ILE A 22 -15.55 -16.37 64.58
N HIS A 23 -14.66 -16.19 65.56
CA HIS A 23 -13.32 -15.65 65.33
C HIS A 23 -12.45 -16.59 64.48
N ASP A 24 -12.42 -17.90 64.78
CA ASP A 24 -11.66 -18.89 63.99
C ASP A 24 -12.17 -18.96 62.53
N ARG A 25 -13.49 -18.94 62.33
CA ARG A 25 -14.08 -18.91 60.98
C ARG A 25 -13.65 -17.68 60.18
N HIS A 26 -13.58 -16.51 60.82
CA HIS A 26 -13.09 -15.28 60.19
C HIS A 26 -11.61 -15.36 59.83
N LEU A 27 -10.77 -15.96 60.67
CA LEU A 27 -9.34 -16.13 60.39
C LEU A 27 -9.10 -17.09 59.22
N ARG A 28 -9.79 -18.23 59.18
CA ARG A 28 -9.69 -19.19 58.07
C ARG A 28 -10.20 -18.60 56.76
N PHE A 29 -11.27 -17.81 56.80
CA PHE A 29 -11.78 -17.10 55.63
C PHE A 29 -10.80 -16.06 55.11
N LYS A 30 -10.20 -15.25 56.01
CA LYS A 30 -9.16 -14.28 55.65
C LYS A 30 -7.93 -14.95 55.04
N ALA A 31 -7.45 -16.05 55.62
CA ALA A 31 -6.32 -16.80 55.10
C ALA A 31 -6.60 -17.38 53.69
N SER A 32 -7.76 -18.02 53.50
CA SER A 32 -8.18 -18.57 52.20
C SER A 32 -8.35 -17.48 51.13
N TRP A 33 -8.91 -16.33 51.52
CA TRP A 33 -9.08 -15.18 50.63
C TRP A 33 -7.74 -14.58 50.20
N LEU A 34 -6.79 -14.39 51.12
CA LEU A 34 -5.45 -13.88 50.81
C LEU A 34 -4.65 -14.82 49.90
N ILE A 35 -4.72 -16.14 50.13
CA ILE A 35 -4.08 -17.14 49.25
C ILE A 35 -4.68 -17.08 47.85
N ARG A 36 -6.02 -17.00 47.74
CA ARG A 36 -6.71 -16.95 46.45
C ARG A 36 -6.40 -15.66 45.68
N VAL A 37 -6.35 -14.52 46.35
CA VAL A 37 -5.97 -13.23 45.74
C VAL A 37 -4.49 -13.27 45.29
N GLY A 38 -3.58 -13.77 46.13
CA GLY A 38 -2.16 -13.90 45.79
C GLY A 38 -1.86 -14.88 44.65
N LEU A 39 -2.63 -15.96 44.53
CA LEU A 39 -2.51 -16.91 43.41
C LEU A 39 -3.06 -16.30 42.11
N LYS A 40 -4.20 -15.59 42.19
CA LYS A 40 -4.80 -14.90 41.04
C LYS A 40 -3.86 -13.85 40.45
N THR A 41 -3.21 -13.04 41.29
CA THR A 41 -2.23 -12.03 40.82
C THR A 41 -0.99 -12.67 40.19
N ARG A 42 -0.45 -13.76 40.77
CA ARG A 42 0.68 -14.50 40.18
C ARG A 42 0.34 -15.11 38.81
N LEU A 43 -0.84 -15.72 38.67
CA LEU A 43 -1.30 -16.29 37.39
C LEU A 43 -1.53 -15.21 36.33
N GLU A 44 -2.09 -14.06 36.71
CA GLU A 44 -2.27 -12.94 35.79
C GLU A 44 -0.93 -12.36 35.32
N VAL A 45 0.05 -12.21 36.22
CA VAL A 45 1.41 -11.76 35.86
C VAL A 45 2.09 -12.74 34.90
N VAL A 46 2.00 -14.05 35.15
CA VAL A 46 2.56 -15.07 34.25
C VAL A 46 1.86 -15.03 32.88
N ARG A 47 0.52 -14.91 32.86
CA ARG A 47 -0.26 -14.82 31.63
C ARG A 47 0.10 -13.58 30.81
N VAL A 48 0.23 -12.40 31.45
CA VAL A 48 0.61 -11.15 30.77
C VAL A 48 2.04 -11.24 30.24
N LYS A 49 2.98 -11.79 31.02
CA LYS A 49 4.37 -11.99 30.58
C LYS A 49 4.44 -12.95 29.40
N GLN A 50 3.70 -14.06 29.43
CA GLN A 50 3.61 -15.02 28.33
C GLN A 50 2.99 -14.39 27.07
N LYS A 51 1.88 -13.66 27.21
CA LYS A 51 1.23 -12.97 26.07
C LYS A 51 2.17 -11.93 25.44
N ASN A 52 2.89 -11.16 26.25
CA ASN A 52 3.83 -10.15 25.76
C ASN A 52 5.07 -10.79 25.10
N GLN A 53 5.56 -11.92 25.62
CA GLN A 53 6.66 -12.67 25.01
C GLN A 53 6.24 -13.27 23.66
N VAL A 54 5.08 -13.93 23.58
CA VAL A 54 4.55 -14.50 22.32
C VAL A 54 4.28 -13.40 21.30
N SER A 55 3.71 -12.26 21.71
CA SER A 55 3.49 -11.13 20.80
C SER A 55 4.79 -10.56 20.22
N ARG A 56 5.87 -10.50 21.01
CA ARG A 56 7.18 -10.03 20.54
C ARG A 56 7.82 -11.01 19.56
N ILE A 57 7.73 -12.31 19.83
CA ILE A 57 8.24 -13.36 18.94
C ILE A 57 7.49 -13.33 17.60
N LEU A 58 6.16 -13.23 17.62
CA LEU A 58 5.36 -13.13 16.40
C LEU A 58 5.68 -11.86 15.60
N ALA A 59 5.87 -10.72 16.26
CA ALA A 59 6.25 -9.48 15.59
C ALA A 59 7.64 -9.59 14.93
N MET A 60 8.64 -10.18 15.62
CA MET A 60 9.97 -10.40 15.06
C MET A 60 9.96 -11.37 13.87
N ALA A 61 9.19 -12.47 13.97
CA ALA A 61 9.03 -13.42 12.88
C ALA A 61 8.36 -12.78 11.65
N ALA A 62 7.36 -11.90 11.87
CA ALA A 62 6.72 -11.17 10.78
C ALA A 62 7.68 -10.18 10.09
N VAL A 63 8.52 -9.47 10.84
CA VAL A 63 9.53 -8.55 10.27
C VAL A 63 10.56 -9.32 9.46
N LEU A 64 11.08 -10.44 9.99
CA LEU A 64 12.05 -11.28 9.28
C LEU A 64 11.43 -11.93 8.03
N GLY A 65 10.21 -12.45 8.13
CA GLY A 65 9.49 -13.05 7.01
C GLY A 65 9.16 -12.04 5.92
N PHE A 66 8.70 -10.85 6.27
CA PHE A 66 8.46 -9.77 5.31
C PHE A 66 9.76 -9.29 4.65
N GLY A 67 10.84 -9.15 5.41
CA GLY A 67 12.17 -8.81 4.88
C GLY A 67 12.67 -9.84 3.86
N LEU A 68 12.54 -11.13 4.15
CA LEU A 68 12.91 -12.20 3.22
C LEU A 68 12.04 -12.20 1.95
N LEU A 69 10.74 -11.99 2.09
CA LEU A 69 9.83 -11.87 0.96
C LEU A 69 10.19 -10.67 0.07
N VAL A 70 10.45 -9.50 0.65
CA VAL A 70 10.87 -8.30 -0.11
C VAL A 70 12.20 -8.55 -0.83
N ALA A 71 13.18 -9.17 -0.17
CA ALA A 71 14.46 -9.50 -0.79
C ALA A 71 14.26 -10.37 -2.04
N LEU A 72 13.47 -11.46 -1.95
CA LEU A 72 13.14 -12.33 -3.09
C LEU A 72 12.46 -11.58 -4.24
N GLN A 73 11.60 -10.61 -3.95
CA GLN A 73 10.95 -9.79 -4.97
C GLN A 73 11.91 -8.82 -5.67
N VAL A 74 12.98 -8.37 -5.00
CA VAL A 74 13.98 -7.48 -5.59
C VAL A 74 14.79 -8.19 -6.66
N GLN A 75 15.24 -9.43 -6.43
CA GLN A 75 15.93 -10.21 -7.47
C GLN A 75 15.04 -10.48 -8.70
N ALA A 76 13.72 -10.55 -8.53
CA ALA A 76 12.79 -10.73 -9.64
C ALA A 76 12.57 -9.45 -10.48
N ARG A 77 12.90 -8.26 -9.94
CA ARG A 77 12.67 -6.96 -10.62
C ARG A 77 13.94 -6.36 -11.21
N THR A 78 15.10 -6.60 -10.59
CA THR A 78 16.38 -6.25 -11.21
C THR A 78 16.70 -7.35 -12.21
N GLY A 79 16.38 -7.12 -13.48
CA GLY A 79 16.70 -8.06 -14.55
C GLY A 79 18.17 -8.50 -14.51
N THR A 80 18.45 -9.70 -15.03
CA THR A 80 19.82 -10.23 -15.00
C THR A 80 20.77 -9.29 -15.76
N PRO A 81 22.09 -9.28 -15.47
CA PRO A 81 23.06 -8.49 -16.22
C PRO A 81 22.92 -8.64 -17.74
N GLU A 82 22.48 -9.80 -18.21
CA GLU A 82 22.20 -10.11 -19.62
C GLU A 82 20.94 -9.41 -20.14
N GLN A 83 19.84 -9.36 -19.37
CA GLN A 83 18.63 -8.62 -19.72
C GLN A 83 18.88 -7.10 -19.74
N ILE A 84 19.74 -6.62 -18.84
CA ILE A 84 20.21 -5.24 -18.82
C ILE A 84 21.08 -4.98 -20.06
N ALA A 85 22.02 -5.87 -20.36
CA ALA A 85 22.88 -5.76 -21.55
C ALA A 85 22.06 -5.76 -22.86
N GLU A 86 21.00 -6.56 -22.95
CA GLU A 86 20.09 -6.57 -24.11
C GLU A 86 19.40 -5.21 -24.31
N ARG A 87 19.01 -4.54 -23.22
CA ARG A 87 18.39 -3.20 -23.25
C ARG A 87 19.41 -2.10 -23.52
N LEU A 88 20.68 -2.32 -23.17
CA LEU A 88 21.80 -1.41 -23.39
C LEU A 88 22.50 -1.63 -24.73
N LYS A 89 22.08 -2.63 -25.53
CA LYS A 89 22.59 -2.78 -26.90
C LYS A 89 22.33 -1.47 -27.65
N PRO A 90 23.38 -0.83 -28.19
CA PRO A 90 23.20 0.40 -28.93
C PRO A 90 22.32 0.10 -30.14
N SER A 91 21.27 0.91 -30.34
CA SER A 91 20.33 0.76 -31.46
C SER A 91 20.90 1.22 -32.81
N GLY A 92 22.23 1.39 -32.88
CA GLY A 92 22.99 1.82 -34.04
C GLY A 92 24.47 1.98 -33.70
N GLU A 93 25.34 1.76 -34.67
CA GLU A 93 26.78 1.95 -34.52
C GLU A 93 27.16 3.38 -34.93
N LEU A 94 27.85 4.10 -34.03
CA LEU A 94 28.35 5.45 -34.30
C LEU A 94 29.59 5.34 -35.20
N CYS A 95 29.41 5.43 -36.51
CA CYS A 95 30.53 5.59 -37.43
C CYS A 95 31.14 6.98 -37.28
N LEU A 96 32.25 7.06 -36.56
CA LEU A 96 33.07 8.26 -36.49
C LEU A 96 33.81 8.47 -37.82
N GLN A 97 33.93 9.73 -38.22
CA GLN A 97 34.51 10.13 -39.50
C GLN A 97 35.97 9.64 -39.61
N GLY A 98 36.20 8.67 -40.51
CA GLY A 98 37.54 8.08 -40.76
C GLY A 98 37.66 6.57 -40.50
N MET A 99 36.60 5.88 -40.06
CA MET A 99 36.55 4.42 -39.99
C MET A 99 35.86 3.86 -41.24
N ASP A 100 36.48 2.88 -41.92
CA ASP A 100 35.86 2.11 -43.01
C ASP A 100 34.79 1.19 -42.41
N CYS A 101 33.64 1.77 -42.09
CA CYS A 101 32.43 1.02 -41.88
C CYS A 101 31.98 0.53 -43.27
N GLY A 102 32.41 -0.67 -43.66
CA GLY A 102 32.10 -1.29 -44.95
C GLY A 102 30.69 -0.93 -45.41
N GLY A 103 30.63 -0.23 -46.55
CA GLY A 103 29.48 0.56 -47.00
C GLY A 103 28.16 -0.18 -47.16
N VAL A 104 27.50 -0.46 -46.05
CA VAL A 104 26.10 -0.12 -45.92
C VAL A 104 26.11 1.32 -45.45
N ALA A 105 25.89 2.24 -46.40
CA ALA A 105 25.30 3.53 -46.07
C ALA A 105 24.30 3.28 -44.95
N ALA A 106 24.41 4.01 -43.84
CA ALA A 106 23.37 4.01 -42.84
C ALA A 106 22.07 4.13 -43.63
N ALA A 107 21.33 3.02 -43.74
CA ALA A 107 19.99 3.12 -44.21
C ALA A 107 19.44 4.18 -43.27
N PRO A 108 18.93 5.33 -43.77
CA PRO A 108 18.18 6.18 -42.88
C PRO A 108 17.26 5.19 -42.19
N VAL A 109 17.27 5.16 -40.85
CA VAL A 109 16.15 4.57 -40.16
C VAL A 109 15.02 5.53 -40.51
N ALA A 110 14.49 5.39 -41.72
CA ALA A 110 13.14 5.65 -42.06
C ALA A 110 12.35 4.60 -41.28
N ALA A 111 12.44 4.67 -39.94
CA ALA A 111 11.25 4.58 -39.16
C ALA A 111 10.40 5.70 -39.75
N GLY A 112 9.55 5.34 -40.72
CA GLY A 112 8.52 6.23 -41.20
C GLY A 112 7.76 6.81 -40.00
N PRO A 113 6.98 7.87 -40.22
CA PRO A 113 6.20 8.46 -39.13
C PRO A 113 5.49 7.37 -38.34
N LYS A 114 5.71 7.33 -37.02
CA LYS A 114 5.12 6.32 -36.14
C LYS A 114 3.60 6.38 -36.26
N SER A 115 2.96 5.22 -36.25
CA SER A 115 1.50 5.16 -36.24
C SER A 115 0.94 5.69 -34.92
N GLY A 116 -0.33 6.10 -34.93
CA GLY A 116 -0.98 6.66 -33.74
C GLY A 116 -1.01 5.72 -32.54
N ASP A 117 -1.19 4.42 -32.78
CA ASP A 117 -1.15 3.39 -31.74
C ASP A 117 0.27 3.20 -31.15
N GLN A 118 1.32 3.27 -31.97
CA GLN A 118 2.70 3.21 -31.51
C GLN A 118 3.04 4.41 -30.62
N VAL A 119 2.62 5.60 -31.01
CA VAL A 119 2.83 6.83 -30.21
C VAL A 119 2.01 6.76 -28.92
N TYR A 120 0.75 6.29 -29.00
CA TYR A 120 -0.08 6.10 -27.81
C TYR A 120 0.59 5.16 -26.81
N ASN A 121 1.01 3.97 -27.26
CA ASN A 121 1.60 2.95 -26.39
C ASN A 121 2.93 3.40 -25.77
N SER A 122 3.71 4.23 -26.49
CA SER A 122 5.02 4.68 -26.01
C SER A 122 4.96 5.91 -25.08
N VAL A 123 4.01 6.82 -25.28
CA VAL A 123 3.97 8.11 -24.56
C VAL A 123 2.62 8.36 -23.89
N CYS A 124 1.52 8.28 -24.64
CA CYS A 124 0.22 8.80 -24.18
C CYS A 124 -0.46 7.87 -23.15
N MET A 125 -0.22 6.56 -23.23
CA MET A 125 -0.86 5.53 -22.42
C MET A 125 -0.59 5.73 -20.92
N ALA A 126 0.58 6.29 -20.56
CA ALA A 126 0.97 6.55 -19.18
C ALA A 126 -0.10 7.33 -18.38
N CYS A 127 -0.80 8.25 -19.06
CA CYS A 127 -1.89 9.01 -18.45
C CYS A 127 -3.27 8.60 -18.96
N HIS A 128 -3.40 8.39 -20.28
CA HIS A 128 -4.71 8.19 -20.91
C HIS A 128 -5.25 6.75 -20.83
N ASN A 129 -4.51 5.79 -20.27
CA ASN A 129 -5.06 4.45 -20.01
C ASN A 129 -5.88 4.42 -18.71
N THR A 130 -5.29 4.89 -17.62
CA THR A 130 -5.89 4.85 -16.28
C THR A 130 -6.63 6.13 -15.91
N GLY A 131 -6.38 7.23 -16.64
CA GLY A 131 -6.86 8.57 -16.32
C GLY A 131 -6.01 9.28 -15.28
N ALA A 132 -4.71 8.99 -15.24
CA ALA A 132 -3.80 9.58 -14.28
C ALA A 132 -3.83 11.12 -14.38
N ALA A 133 -3.73 11.79 -13.22
CA ALA A 133 -3.83 13.26 -13.11
C ALA A 133 -5.09 13.88 -13.75
N GLY A 134 -6.19 13.11 -13.86
CA GLY A 134 -7.43 13.57 -14.48
C GLY A 134 -7.42 13.59 -16.01
N ALA A 135 -6.48 12.86 -16.64
CA ALA A 135 -6.49 12.67 -18.08
C ALA A 135 -7.76 11.93 -18.55
N PRO A 136 -8.35 12.29 -19.70
CA PRO A 136 -9.48 11.55 -20.25
C PRO A 136 -9.03 10.15 -20.68
N LYS A 137 -9.72 9.11 -20.18
CA LYS A 137 -9.36 7.72 -20.46
C LYS A 137 -9.73 7.36 -21.90
N LYS A 138 -8.86 6.63 -22.60
CA LYS A 138 -9.18 6.05 -23.90
C LYS A 138 -10.40 5.13 -23.74
N GLY A 139 -11.41 5.28 -24.59
CA GLY A 139 -12.66 4.51 -24.53
C GLY A 139 -13.77 5.13 -23.68
N ASP A 140 -13.50 6.21 -22.94
CA ASP A 140 -14.50 6.86 -22.10
C ASP A 140 -15.32 7.90 -22.90
N VAL A 141 -16.34 7.43 -23.61
CA VAL A 141 -17.19 8.27 -24.47
C VAL A 141 -17.74 9.50 -23.73
N ALA A 142 -18.12 9.35 -22.45
CA ALA A 142 -18.65 10.45 -21.65
C ALA A 142 -17.58 11.53 -21.37
N ALA A 143 -16.35 11.12 -21.04
CA ALA A 143 -15.24 12.05 -20.83
C ALA A 143 -14.77 12.74 -22.12
N TRP A 144 -14.95 12.10 -23.28
CA TRP A 144 -14.54 12.62 -24.59
C TRP A 144 -15.60 13.48 -25.28
N ALA A 145 -16.90 13.29 -25.04
CA ALA A 145 -17.98 14.00 -25.71
C ALA A 145 -17.83 15.54 -25.67
N SER A 146 -17.64 16.12 -24.48
CA SER A 146 -17.49 17.58 -24.33
C SER A 146 -16.20 18.14 -24.96
N ARG A 147 -15.18 17.29 -25.13
CA ARG A 147 -13.91 17.66 -25.74
C ARG A 147 -14.01 17.60 -27.26
N LEU A 148 -14.65 16.56 -27.79
CA LEU A 148 -14.92 16.42 -29.22
C LEU A 148 -15.80 17.56 -29.75
N ALA A 149 -16.72 18.07 -28.92
CA ALA A 149 -17.51 19.26 -29.23
C ALA A 149 -16.67 20.53 -29.46
N GLN A 150 -15.42 20.58 -28.99
CA GLN A 150 -14.49 21.70 -29.23
C GLN A 150 -13.81 21.62 -30.61
N GLY A 151 -13.98 20.51 -31.33
CA GLY A 151 -13.39 20.26 -32.65
C GLY A 151 -11.99 19.63 -32.59
N MET A 152 -11.63 18.93 -33.68
CA MET A 152 -10.36 18.21 -33.80
C MET A 152 -9.15 19.16 -33.84
N ASP A 153 -9.28 20.34 -34.46
CA ASP A 153 -8.17 21.30 -34.54
C ASP A 153 -7.71 21.78 -33.16
N SER A 154 -8.67 22.01 -32.25
CA SER A 154 -8.38 22.37 -30.86
C SER A 154 -7.67 21.22 -30.13
N MET A 155 -8.11 19.97 -30.35
CA MET A 155 -7.46 18.79 -29.78
C MET A 155 -6.01 18.66 -30.25
N TYR A 156 -5.75 18.82 -31.54
CA TYR A 156 -4.40 18.78 -32.09
C TYR A 156 -3.52 19.90 -31.52
N ALA A 157 -4.03 21.13 -31.49
CA ALA A 157 -3.29 22.28 -30.96
C ALA A 157 -2.94 22.09 -29.47
N ASN A 158 -3.89 21.63 -28.66
CA ASN A 158 -3.68 21.34 -27.24
C ASN A 158 -2.72 20.17 -27.02
N SER A 159 -2.73 19.15 -27.89
CA SER A 159 -1.81 18.01 -27.81
C SER A 159 -0.39 18.37 -28.21
N ILE A 160 -0.22 19.25 -29.18
CA ILE A 160 1.09 19.71 -29.63
C ILE A 160 1.68 20.71 -28.63
N LYS A 161 0.91 21.72 -28.20
CA LYS A 161 1.38 22.79 -27.30
C LYS A 161 1.34 22.43 -25.81
N GLY A 162 0.57 21.41 -25.45
CA GLY A 162 0.26 21.09 -24.06
C GLY A 162 -0.92 21.91 -23.53
N ILE A 163 -1.60 21.39 -22.52
CA ILE A 163 -2.71 22.07 -21.85
C ILE A 163 -2.83 21.60 -20.40
N ARG A 164 -2.89 22.55 -19.45
CA ARG A 164 -3.03 22.26 -18.02
C ARG A 164 -1.94 21.28 -17.55
N GLY A 165 -2.32 20.10 -17.06
CA GLY A 165 -1.38 19.05 -16.62
C GLY A 165 -0.84 18.16 -17.74
N MET A 166 -1.25 18.36 -19.00
CA MET A 166 -0.76 17.60 -20.15
C MET A 166 0.42 18.35 -20.79
N PRO A 167 1.64 17.79 -20.77
CA PRO A 167 2.82 18.44 -21.36
C PRO A 167 2.73 18.50 -22.89
N ALA A 168 3.47 19.44 -23.49
CA ALA A 168 3.61 19.56 -24.94
C ALA A 168 4.07 18.25 -25.58
N ARG A 169 3.39 17.83 -26.66
CA ARG A 169 3.65 16.55 -27.36
C ARG A 169 3.65 15.33 -26.43
N GLY A 170 2.83 15.35 -25.38
CA GLY A 170 2.80 14.27 -24.38
C GLY A 170 4.09 14.12 -23.56
N GLY A 171 4.99 15.10 -23.60
CA GLY A 171 6.27 15.09 -22.89
C GLY A 171 7.45 14.56 -23.71
N ASN A 172 7.22 14.16 -24.97
CA ASN A 172 8.29 13.73 -25.87
C ASN A 172 8.54 14.78 -26.98
N PRO A 173 9.60 15.61 -26.87
CA PRO A 173 9.90 16.65 -27.85
C PRO A 173 10.27 16.10 -29.23
N ASN A 174 10.68 14.82 -29.32
CA ASN A 174 11.11 14.18 -30.55
C ASN A 174 9.94 13.71 -31.44
N LEU A 175 8.69 13.77 -30.96
CA LEU A 175 7.54 13.48 -31.79
C LEU A 175 7.28 14.63 -32.76
N SER A 176 7.04 14.30 -34.02
CA SER A 176 6.53 15.25 -35.01
C SER A 176 5.06 15.59 -34.74
N ASP A 177 4.60 16.75 -35.23
CA ASP A 177 3.19 17.14 -35.10
C ASP A 177 2.26 16.13 -35.79
N ALA A 178 2.72 15.49 -36.87
CA ALA A 178 1.96 14.44 -37.55
C ALA A 178 1.79 13.19 -36.68
N GLU A 179 2.85 12.73 -36.01
CA GLU A 179 2.79 11.60 -35.06
C GLU A 179 1.87 11.91 -33.88
N VAL A 180 1.90 13.14 -33.36
CA VAL A 180 0.99 13.57 -32.28
C VAL A 180 -0.46 13.57 -32.76
N LYS A 181 -0.74 14.10 -33.96
CA LYS A 181 -2.09 14.09 -34.54
C LYS A 181 -2.61 12.67 -34.74
N ALA A 182 -1.79 11.76 -35.27
CA ALA A 182 -2.16 10.36 -35.41
C ALA A 182 -2.49 9.70 -34.06
N ALA A 183 -1.76 10.03 -33.00
CA ALA A 183 -2.05 9.54 -31.65
C ALA A 183 -3.37 10.09 -31.09
N VAL A 184 -3.68 11.36 -31.37
CA VAL A 184 -4.98 11.97 -31.02
C VAL A 184 -6.11 11.27 -31.76
N ASP A 185 -5.94 10.99 -33.05
CA ASP A 185 -6.95 10.28 -33.84
C ASP A 185 -7.19 8.88 -33.26
N TYR A 186 -6.13 8.15 -32.90
CA TYR A 186 -6.24 6.85 -32.26
C TYR A 186 -6.99 6.88 -30.92
N LEU A 187 -6.77 7.91 -30.11
CA LEU A 187 -7.50 8.12 -28.84
C LEU A 187 -8.98 8.44 -29.09
N VAL A 188 -9.24 9.32 -30.04
CA VAL A 188 -10.57 9.81 -30.37
C VAL A 188 -11.41 8.71 -31.00
N GLU A 189 -10.88 7.98 -31.96
CA GLU A 189 -11.58 6.88 -32.64
C GLU A 189 -12.02 5.81 -31.65
N ALA A 190 -11.18 5.51 -30.66
CA ALA A 190 -11.54 4.59 -29.59
C ALA A 190 -12.60 5.12 -28.61
N SER A 191 -12.94 6.41 -28.66
CA SER A 191 -13.75 7.11 -27.65
C SER A 191 -14.95 7.88 -28.23
N ARG A 192 -15.35 7.56 -29.47
CA ARG A 192 -16.56 8.09 -30.12
C ARG A 192 -17.78 7.22 -29.84
#